data_AF-A0A0N0NPX5-F1
#
_entry.id   AF-A0A0N0NPX5-F1
#
_cell.length_a   1.000
_cell.length_b   1.000
_cell.length_c   1.000
_cell.angle_alpha   90.00
_cell.angle_beta   90.00
_cell.angle_gamma   90.00
#
_symmetry.space_group_name_H-M   'P 1'
#
loop_
_entity.id
_entity.type
_entity.pdbx_description
1 polymer ?
#
loop_
_entity_poly.entity_id
_entity_poly.type
_entity_poly.pdbx_seq_one_letter_code
_entity_poly.pdbx_strand_id
1 'polypeptide(L)'
;MPSTTSSPSISSQKLAFLNQQTRLLQTPLTTTQLPDPTQLPPKVLDKAIKDTNAKLATHNRTHFSAQAQQHVAEQIETLYWNRVHEERDLLLQQQGADGEGALGAETAIRRDISLLVEDVEDVQRLLPQRWKDVVLRDAGDSEEEIEQQDDGDEDAAAFEKLRAQLLTLTQQRRDAQQRLKRYKHLQDLLRPYEDAQEHIQPNLVTRDGELAREMEKLRSLLVRVGARMGQHGGATGHRERPEEEEQPQALSFDRRLDVLMGGD
;
A
#
# COMPACT_ATOMS: atom_id res chain seq x y z
N MET A 1 44.93 6.37 -12.34
CA MET A 1 44.63 6.97 -11.02
C MET A 1 43.19 6.66 -10.68
N PRO A 2 42.92 5.58 -9.92
CA PRO A 2 41.55 5.25 -9.50
C PRO A 2 41.13 6.20 -8.37
N SER A 3 40.04 6.94 -8.57
CA SER A 3 39.41 7.76 -7.53
C SER A 3 38.81 6.85 -6.46
N THR A 4 39.39 6.90 -5.26
CA THR A 4 38.82 6.30 -4.04
C THR A 4 37.50 6.98 -3.73
N THR A 5 36.39 6.37 -4.13
CA THR A 5 35.06 6.78 -3.67
C THR A 5 34.89 6.26 -2.25
N SER A 6 35.27 7.07 -1.26
CA SER A 6 34.96 6.78 0.15
C SER A 6 33.45 6.60 0.30
N SER A 7 33.03 5.54 0.99
CA SER A 7 31.61 5.34 1.32
C SER A 7 31.04 6.58 2.01
N PRO A 8 29.90 7.13 1.55
CA PRO A 8 29.35 8.35 2.13
C PRO A 8 28.96 8.12 3.60
N SER A 9 29.45 8.99 4.49
CA SER A 9 29.08 9.01 5.91
C SER A 9 27.55 9.05 6.08
N ILE A 10 27.04 8.44 7.15
CA ILE A 10 25.60 8.42 7.49
C ILE A 10 25.05 9.85 7.57
N SER A 11 25.84 10.79 8.10
CA SER A 11 25.50 12.21 8.14
C SER A 11 25.32 12.80 6.73
N SER A 12 26.19 12.45 5.77
CA SER A 12 26.10 12.96 4.41
C SER A 12 24.91 12.40 3.64
N GLN A 13 24.52 11.15 3.91
CA GLN A 13 23.30 10.55 3.36
C GLN A 13 22.03 11.23 3.89
N LYS A 14 21.97 11.46 5.22
CA LYS A 14 20.86 12.19 5.86
C LYS A 14 20.74 13.62 5.33
N LEU A 15 21.87 14.31 5.19
CA LEU A 15 21.92 15.65 4.63
C LEU A 15 21.48 15.67 3.16
N ALA A 16 21.90 14.69 2.35
CA ALA A 16 21.47 14.56 0.97
C ALA A 16 19.94 14.35 0.86
N PHE A 17 19.37 13.52 1.73
CA PHE A 17 17.92 13.31 1.81
C PHE A 17 17.19 14.60 2.19
N LEU A 18 17.61 15.30 3.25
CA LEU A 18 16.99 16.56 3.68
C LEU A 18 17.07 17.64 2.58
N ASN A 19 18.19 17.71 1.86
CA ASN A 19 18.34 18.58 0.70
C ASN A 19 17.39 18.22 -0.44
N GLN A 20 17.21 16.93 -0.72
CA GLN A 20 16.24 16.47 -1.72
C GLN A 20 14.81 16.86 -1.34
N GLN A 21 14.41 16.62 -0.10
CA GLN A 21 13.07 16.98 0.38
C GLN A 21 12.85 18.50 0.34
N THR A 22 13.86 19.27 0.75
CA THR A 22 13.79 20.73 0.70
C THR A 22 13.68 21.25 -0.73
N ARG A 23 14.36 20.62 -1.70
CA ARG A 23 14.21 20.97 -3.13
C ARG A 23 12.78 20.72 -3.63
N LEU A 24 12.14 19.64 -3.21
CA LEU A 24 10.74 19.38 -3.55
C LEU A 24 9.81 20.47 -2.99
N LEU A 25 10.02 20.87 -1.73
CA LEU A 25 9.28 21.97 -1.09
C LEU A 25 9.58 23.35 -1.68
N GLN A 26 10.71 23.51 -2.36
CA GLN A 26 11.11 24.74 -3.06
C GLN A 26 10.59 24.80 -4.50
N THR A 27 9.87 23.78 -4.98
CA THR A 27 9.31 23.77 -6.34
C THR A 27 8.29 24.92 -6.48
N PRO A 28 8.49 25.86 -7.42
CA PRO A 28 7.59 27.00 -7.58
C PRO A 28 6.22 26.54 -8.11
N LEU A 29 5.17 27.19 -7.64
CA LEU A 29 3.81 26.95 -8.13
C LEU A 29 3.70 27.46 -9.57
N THR A 30 3.12 26.65 -10.46
CA THR A 30 2.86 26.98 -11.86
C THR A 30 1.35 27.06 -12.13
N THR A 31 0.97 27.90 -13.08
CA THR A 31 -0.43 28.19 -13.45
C THR A 31 -1.22 26.94 -13.87
N THR A 32 -0.54 25.91 -14.37
CA THR A 32 -1.13 24.64 -14.82
C THR A 32 -1.77 23.82 -13.69
N GLN A 33 -1.45 24.11 -12.43
CA GLN A 33 -1.98 23.37 -11.28
C GLN A 33 -3.26 23.98 -10.68
N LEU A 34 -3.77 25.10 -11.22
CA LEU A 34 -4.99 25.73 -10.70
C LEU A 34 -6.25 25.27 -11.46
N PRO A 35 -7.35 24.91 -10.76
CA PRO A 35 -8.64 24.63 -11.39
C PRO A 35 -9.21 25.87 -12.09
N ASP A 36 -9.65 25.66 -13.34
CA ASP A 36 -10.32 26.56 -14.29
C ASP A 36 -10.06 28.09 -14.21
N PRO A 37 -9.39 28.68 -15.22
CA PRO A 37 -9.09 30.11 -15.28
C PRO A 37 -10.30 31.00 -15.66
N THR A 38 -11.50 30.67 -15.22
CA THR A 38 -12.74 31.29 -15.72
C THR A 38 -13.23 32.49 -14.90
N GLN A 39 -12.63 32.78 -13.73
CA GLN A 39 -13.15 33.83 -12.82
C GLN A 39 -12.17 34.95 -12.44
N LEU A 40 -10.87 34.84 -12.71
CA LEU A 40 -9.89 35.88 -12.37
C LEU A 40 -9.11 36.39 -13.58
N PRO A 41 -8.85 37.71 -13.69
CA PRO A 41 -7.98 38.25 -14.72
C PRO A 41 -6.57 37.63 -14.63
N PRO A 42 -5.95 37.21 -15.75
CA PRO A 42 -4.67 36.51 -15.75
C PRO A 42 -3.54 37.35 -15.13
N LYS A 43 -3.62 38.68 -15.23
CA LYS A 43 -2.66 39.60 -14.60
C LYS A 43 -2.68 39.57 -13.08
N VAL A 44 -3.85 39.35 -12.47
CA VAL A 44 -4.00 39.24 -11.02
C VAL A 44 -3.47 37.88 -10.56
N LEU A 45 -3.75 36.83 -11.33
CA LEU A 45 -3.23 35.49 -11.08
C LEU A 45 -1.70 35.45 -11.16
N ASP A 46 -1.10 36.00 -12.21
CA ASP A 46 0.36 36.07 -12.36
C ASP A 46 1.02 36.84 -11.22
N LYS A 47 0.40 37.94 -10.78
CA LYS A 47 0.88 38.71 -9.63
C LYS A 47 0.78 37.90 -8.34
N ALA A 48 -0.34 37.22 -8.10
CA ALA A 48 -0.53 36.38 -6.92
C ALA A 48 0.45 35.20 -6.89
N ILE A 49 0.71 34.55 -8.04
CA ILE A 49 1.70 33.46 -8.16
C ILE A 49 3.12 33.99 -7.89
N LYS A 50 3.48 35.16 -8.41
CA LYS A 50 4.78 35.78 -8.12
C LYS A 50 4.93 36.12 -6.64
N ASP A 51 3.92 36.74 -6.04
CA ASP A 51 3.94 37.13 -4.63
C ASP A 51 3.99 35.91 -3.69
N THR A 52 3.25 34.84 -4.03
CA THR A 52 3.26 33.58 -3.26
C THR A 52 4.57 32.83 -3.41
N ASN A 53 5.11 32.70 -4.62
CA ASN A 53 6.43 32.09 -4.84
C ASN A 53 7.55 32.88 -4.14
N ALA A 54 7.47 34.21 -4.10
CA ALA A 54 8.40 35.05 -3.34
C ALA A 54 8.31 34.78 -1.84
N LYS A 55 7.09 34.72 -1.27
CA LYS A 55 6.87 34.35 0.14
C LYS A 55 7.38 32.95 0.44
N LEU A 56 7.11 31.97 -0.42
CA LEU A 56 7.59 30.59 -0.28
C LEU A 56 9.11 30.54 -0.28
N ALA A 57 9.78 31.27 -1.18
CA ALA A 57 11.24 31.37 -1.22
C ALA A 57 11.81 32.00 0.07
N THR A 58 11.17 33.06 0.59
CA THR A 58 11.61 33.66 1.86
C THR A 58 11.46 32.69 3.03
N HIS A 59 10.31 32.00 3.15
CA HIS A 59 10.06 31.01 4.21
C HIS A 59 11.02 29.82 4.12
N ASN A 60 11.24 29.29 2.92
CA ASN A 60 12.15 28.18 2.73
C ASN A 60 13.59 28.55 3.09
N ARG A 61 14.02 29.78 2.82
CA ARG A 61 15.35 30.25 3.21
C ARG A 61 15.49 30.46 4.72
N THR A 62 14.43 30.91 5.41
CA THR A 62 14.49 31.16 6.86
C THR A 62 14.42 29.87 7.67
N HIS A 63 13.56 28.91 7.28
CA HIS A 63 13.35 27.70 8.05
C HIS A 63 14.26 26.53 7.64
N PHE A 64 14.59 26.43 6.34
CA PHE A 64 15.45 25.36 5.82
C PHE A 64 16.81 25.91 5.39
N SER A 65 17.48 26.62 6.31
CA SER A 65 18.86 27.05 6.08
C SER A 65 19.80 25.84 6.06
N ALA A 66 20.90 25.93 5.32
CA ALA A 66 21.90 24.84 5.24
C ALA A 66 22.43 24.45 6.63
N GLN A 67 22.61 25.42 7.53
CA GLN A 67 23.03 25.20 8.90
C GLN A 67 21.96 24.47 9.73
N ALA A 68 20.68 24.80 9.55
CA ALA A 68 19.58 24.12 10.23
C ALA A 68 19.48 22.65 9.77
N GLN A 69 19.65 22.39 8.48
CA GLN A 69 19.64 21.03 7.92
C GLN A 69 20.81 20.18 8.44
N GLN A 70 22.02 20.76 8.53
CA GLN A 70 23.18 20.10 9.13
C GLN A 70 22.92 19.76 10.61
N HIS A 71 22.46 20.74 11.39
CA HIS A 71 22.19 20.55 12.80
C HIS A 71 21.08 19.51 13.05
N VAL A 72 20.02 19.48 12.24
CA VAL A 72 18.98 18.44 12.34
C VAL A 72 19.55 17.07 11.96
N ALA A 73 20.39 16.98 10.93
CA ALA A 73 21.04 15.72 10.56
C ALA A 73 21.93 15.19 11.71
N GLU A 74 22.70 16.07 12.34
CA GLU A 74 23.51 15.77 13.52
C GLU A 74 22.64 15.33 14.70
N GLN A 75 21.55 16.03 15.01
CA GLN A 75 20.63 15.63 16.09
C GLN A 75 20.02 14.25 15.85
N ILE A 76 19.57 13.95 14.62
CA ILE A 76 19.02 12.63 14.27
C ILE A 76 20.11 11.57 14.41
N GLU A 77 21.37 11.91 14.11
CA GLU A 77 22.50 11.03 14.34
C GLU A 77 22.79 10.81 15.82
N THR A 78 22.82 11.86 16.65
CA THR A 78 22.97 11.74 18.11
C THR A 78 21.85 10.90 18.71
N LEU A 79 20.59 11.14 18.34
CA LEU A 79 19.44 10.36 18.81
C LEU A 79 19.53 8.89 18.40
N TYR A 80 19.98 8.62 17.17
CA TYR A 80 20.20 7.26 16.71
C TYR A 80 21.28 6.57 17.55
N TRP A 81 22.44 7.21 17.73
CA TRP A 81 23.52 6.66 18.54
C TRP A 81 23.12 6.48 20.00
N ASN A 82 22.39 7.42 20.59
CA ASN A 82 21.86 7.29 21.94
C ASN A 82 20.95 6.07 22.09
N ARG A 83 20.02 5.87 21.14
CA ARG A 83 19.14 4.70 21.13
C ARG A 83 19.92 3.39 20.98
N VAL A 84 20.92 3.36 20.11
CA VAL A 84 21.80 2.19 19.93
C VAL A 84 22.60 1.91 21.21
N HIS A 85 23.09 2.96 21.89
CA HIS A 85 23.78 2.82 23.18
C HIS A 85 22.86 2.33 24.29
N GLU A 86 21.64 2.88 24.41
CA GLU A 86 20.64 2.41 25.37
C GLU A 86 20.29 0.94 25.16
N GLU A 87 20.06 0.54 23.92
CA GLU A 87 19.77 -0.85 23.57
C GLU A 87 20.96 -1.78 23.89
N ARG A 88 22.19 -1.33 23.61
CA ARG A 88 23.41 -2.05 23.99
C ARG A 88 23.54 -2.19 25.52
N ASP A 89 23.31 -1.13 26.27
CA ASP A 89 23.46 -1.13 27.72
C ASP A 89 22.40 -2.02 28.39
N LEU A 90 21.18 -2.06 27.87
CA LEU A 90 20.14 -3.01 28.30
C LEU A 90 20.52 -4.47 28.02
N LEU A 91 21.25 -4.74 26.95
CA LEU A 91 21.72 -6.07 26.60
C LEU A 91 22.90 -6.50 27.50
N LEU A 92 23.81 -5.58 27.80
CA LEU A 92 24.89 -5.81 28.77
C LEU A 92 24.32 -6.06 30.18
N GLN A 93 23.25 -5.37 30.56
CA GLN A 93 22.58 -5.59 31.84
C GLN A 93 21.84 -6.94 31.90
N GLN A 94 21.32 -7.44 30.76
CA GLN A 94 20.71 -8.78 30.66
C GLN A 94 21.74 -9.91 30.62
N GLN A 95 22.97 -9.66 30.16
CA GLN A 95 24.06 -10.64 30.09
C GLN A 95 24.98 -10.62 31.34
N GLY A 96 24.70 -9.75 32.32
CA GLY A 96 25.48 -9.60 33.53
C GLY A 96 24.99 -10.47 34.70
N ALA A 97 25.13 -11.80 34.58
CA ALA A 97 25.22 -12.71 35.72
C ALA A 97 25.95 -13.98 35.24
N ASP A 98 27.28 -13.95 35.18
CA ASP A 98 28.20 -15.06 34.86
C ASP A 98 28.83 -14.95 33.45
N GLY A 99 30.02 -14.36 33.37
CA GLY A 99 30.87 -14.44 32.17
C GLY A 99 31.87 -13.30 32.01
N GLU A 100 33.08 -13.48 32.51
CA GLU A 100 34.26 -12.73 32.08
C GLU A 100 34.49 -12.92 30.58
N GLY A 101 34.44 -11.84 29.80
CA GLY A 101 34.61 -11.91 28.34
C GLY A 101 34.48 -10.55 27.66
N ALA A 102 35.20 -9.55 28.15
CA ALA A 102 35.20 -8.19 27.61
C ALA A 102 36.10 -8.02 26.38
N LEU A 103 36.05 -8.93 25.40
CA LEU A 103 36.70 -8.82 24.10
C LEU A 103 35.77 -9.43 23.04
N GLY A 104 35.22 -8.60 22.15
CA GLY A 104 34.33 -9.09 21.07
C GLY A 104 33.16 -8.18 20.69
N ALA A 105 33.20 -6.88 21.03
CA ALA A 105 32.16 -5.93 20.61
C ALA A 105 32.15 -5.64 19.09
N GLU A 106 33.08 -6.20 18.32
CA GLU A 106 33.17 -6.02 16.86
C GLU A 106 32.53 -7.16 16.04
N THR A 107 32.27 -8.34 16.64
CA THR A 107 31.73 -9.53 15.95
C THR A 107 30.49 -10.14 16.57
N ALA A 108 29.81 -9.43 17.47
CA ALA A 108 28.38 -9.67 17.65
C ALA A 108 27.70 -9.27 16.35
N ILE A 109 27.28 -10.25 15.54
CA ILE A 109 26.30 -10.13 14.45
C ILE A 109 25.41 -8.96 14.81
N ARG A 110 25.56 -7.83 14.10
CA ARG A 110 24.85 -6.63 14.48
C ARG A 110 23.37 -7.02 14.60
N ARG A 111 22.75 -6.79 15.77
CA ARG A 111 21.32 -7.09 15.98
C ARG A 111 20.43 -6.30 15.01
N ASP A 112 20.99 -5.35 14.26
CA ASP A 112 20.36 -4.66 13.13
C ASP A 112 20.25 -5.52 11.85
N ILE A 113 20.93 -6.67 11.75
CA ILE A 113 20.62 -7.72 10.78
C ILE A 113 19.33 -8.37 11.25
N SER A 114 18.23 -7.71 10.94
CA SER A 114 16.92 -8.23 11.21
C SER A 114 16.75 -9.52 10.41
N LEU A 115 16.82 -10.67 11.09
CA LEU A 115 16.43 -11.98 10.55
C LEU A 115 14.91 -12.02 10.21
N LEU A 116 14.22 -10.89 10.31
CA LEU A 116 12.92 -10.60 9.71
C LEU A 116 12.95 -10.47 8.17
N VAL A 117 14.05 -10.89 7.53
CA VAL A 117 14.18 -10.97 6.08
C VAL A 117 12.98 -11.68 5.43
N GLU A 118 12.21 -10.99 4.59
CA GLU A 118 11.02 -11.55 3.94
C GLU A 118 11.34 -12.71 2.96
N ASP A 119 12.58 -12.75 2.48
CA ASP A 119 13.02 -13.61 1.39
C ASP A 119 14.19 -14.52 1.81
N VAL A 120 14.12 -15.78 1.36
CA VAL A 120 15.15 -16.79 1.63
C VAL A 120 16.51 -16.38 1.03
N GLU A 121 16.47 -15.60 -0.05
CA GLU A 121 17.64 -15.11 -0.79
C GLU A 121 18.48 -14.13 0.04
N ASP A 122 17.88 -13.24 0.83
CA ASP A 122 18.71 -12.34 1.65
C ASP A 122 19.28 -13.05 2.86
N VAL A 123 18.63 -14.09 3.40
CA VAL A 123 19.25 -14.95 4.42
C VAL A 123 20.50 -15.63 3.88
N GLN A 124 20.47 -16.11 2.62
CA GLN A 124 21.63 -16.70 1.96
C GLN A 124 22.72 -15.68 1.62
N ARG A 125 22.35 -14.42 1.38
CA ARG A 125 23.29 -13.33 1.11
C ARG A 125 23.98 -12.82 2.37
N LEU A 126 23.26 -12.81 3.49
CA LEU A 126 23.71 -12.22 4.75
C LEU A 126 24.46 -13.24 5.62
N LEU A 127 24.07 -14.52 5.57
CA LEU A 127 24.67 -15.57 6.39
C LEU A 127 25.68 -16.40 5.58
N PRO A 128 26.90 -16.64 6.11
CA PRO A 128 27.87 -17.52 5.48
C PRO A 128 27.33 -18.93 5.23
N GLN A 129 27.83 -19.57 4.17
CA GLN A 129 27.33 -20.90 3.78
C GLN A 129 27.92 -22.02 4.62
N ARG A 130 29.14 -21.83 5.15
CA ARG A 130 29.86 -22.79 5.97
C ARG A 130 30.36 -22.15 7.25
N TRP A 131 30.49 -22.96 8.30
CA TRP A 131 31.07 -22.56 9.58
C TRP A 131 32.51 -22.05 9.43
N LYS A 132 33.30 -22.69 8.56
CA LYS A 132 34.70 -22.29 8.28
C LYS A 132 34.82 -20.83 7.81
N ASP A 133 33.84 -20.35 7.05
CA ASP A 133 33.81 -18.96 6.55
C ASP A 133 33.48 -17.93 7.66
N VAL A 134 32.89 -18.39 8.77
CA VAL A 134 32.65 -17.60 9.99
C VAL A 134 33.94 -17.51 10.80
N VAL A 135 34.61 -18.65 11.00
CA VAL A 135 35.86 -18.75 11.78
C VAL A 135 37.01 -17.99 11.12
N LEU A 136 37.18 -18.11 9.80
CA LEU A 136 38.17 -17.34 9.01
C LEU A 136 37.96 -15.82 9.04
N ARG A 137 36.78 -15.36 9.47
CA ARG A 137 36.45 -13.94 9.57
C ARG A 137 36.65 -13.38 10.98
N ASP A 138 36.59 -14.24 12.00
CA ASP A 138 36.77 -13.90 13.41
C ASP A 138 38.22 -14.08 13.88
N ALA A 139 38.90 -15.14 13.42
CA ALA A 139 40.30 -15.38 13.73
C ALA A 139 41.18 -14.70 12.68
N GLY A 140 41.87 -13.63 13.07
CA GLY A 140 42.99 -13.08 12.30
C GLY A 140 44.23 -13.99 12.27
N ASP A 141 44.08 -15.24 12.68
CA ASP A 141 45.16 -16.21 12.88
C ASP A 141 45.12 -17.33 11.84
N SER A 142 46.32 -17.80 11.51
CA SER A 142 46.68 -18.73 10.43
C SER A 142 45.88 -20.04 10.41
N GLU A 143 45.66 -20.57 9.20
CA GLU A 143 44.96 -21.83 8.89
C GLU A 143 45.36 -23.05 9.77
N GLU A 144 46.53 -23.02 10.41
CA GLU A 144 47.14 -24.10 11.18
C GLU A 144 46.58 -24.28 12.62
N GLU A 145 45.92 -23.28 13.22
CA GLU A 145 45.29 -23.41 14.55
C GLU A 145 43.89 -24.03 14.48
N ILE A 146 43.19 -23.90 13.35
CA ILE A 146 41.82 -24.41 13.15
C ILE A 146 41.81 -25.94 13.01
N GLU A 147 42.91 -26.55 12.54
CA GLU A 147 43.00 -28.01 12.35
C GLU A 147 43.21 -28.81 13.65
N GLN A 148 43.52 -28.15 14.78
CA GLN A 148 43.83 -28.82 16.05
C GLN A 148 42.64 -28.92 17.01
N GLN A 149 41.49 -28.33 16.64
CA GLN A 149 40.32 -28.25 17.52
C GLN A 149 39.21 -29.19 17.01
N ASP A 150 39.14 -30.38 17.59
CA ASP A 150 38.14 -31.43 17.32
C ASP A 150 36.70 -30.91 17.54
N ASP A 151 36.54 -29.86 18.36
CA ASP A 151 35.27 -29.17 18.63
C ASP A 151 34.73 -28.38 17.40
N GLY A 152 35.60 -28.02 16.45
CA GLY A 152 35.23 -27.24 15.27
C GLY A 152 34.33 -27.97 14.28
N ASP A 153 34.39 -29.31 14.26
CA ASP A 153 33.55 -30.15 13.40
C ASP A 153 32.14 -30.34 13.98
N GLU A 154 31.99 -30.42 15.31
CA GLU A 154 30.68 -30.48 15.97
C GLU A 154 29.91 -29.16 15.81
N ASP A 155 30.60 -28.03 16.00
CA ASP A 155 30.04 -26.70 15.80
C ASP A 155 29.67 -26.44 14.33
N ALA A 156 30.46 -26.96 13.39
CA ALA A 156 30.14 -26.89 11.97
C ALA A 156 28.82 -27.61 11.64
N ALA A 157 28.64 -28.82 12.16
CA ALA A 157 27.41 -29.59 11.96
C ALA A 157 26.19 -28.92 12.64
N ALA A 158 26.38 -28.36 13.83
CA ALA A 158 25.32 -27.64 14.55
C ALA A 158 24.88 -26.38 13.79
N PHE A 159 25.84 -25.60 13.26
CA PHE A 159 25.58 -24.42 12.44
C PHE A 159 24.80 -24.78 11.17
N GLU A 160 25.21 -25.82 10.45
CA GLU A 160 24.51 -26.26 9.23
C GLU A 160 23.08 -26.69 9.52
N LYS A 161 22.85 -27.39 10.63
CA LYS A 161 21.51 -27.78 11.09
C LYS A 161 20.65 -26.57 11.43
N LEU A 162 21.17 -25.61 12.18
CA LEU A 162 20.45 -24.40 12.55
C LEU A 162 20.12 -23.54 11.32
N ARG A 163 21.07 -23.43 10.39
CA ARG A 163 20.87 -22.74 9.11
C ARG A 163 19.78 -23.40 8.29
N ALA A 164 19.77 -24.72 8.17
CA ALA A 164 18.70 -25.45 7.49
C ALA A 164 17.33 -25.18 8.13
N GLN A 165 17.26 -25.18 9.47
CA GLN A 165 16.04 -24.85 10.20
C GLN A 165 15.58 -23.40 9.93
N LEU A 166 16.49 -22.43 9.94
CA LEU A 166 16.17 -21.03 9.62
C LEU A 166 15.60 -20.87 8.21
N LEU A 167 16.17 -21.57 7.22
CA LEU A 167 15.66 -21.55 5.85
C LEU A 167 14.23 -22.11 5.79
N THR A 168 13.95 -23.22 6.47
CA THR A 168 12.59 -23.80 6.51
C THR A 168 11.58 -22.88 7.18
N LEU A 169 11.93 -22.26 8.31
CA LEU A 169 11.07 -21.32 9.02
C LEU A 169 10.82 -20.04 8.21
N THR A 170 11.82 -19.56 7.49
CA THR A 170 11.69 -18.39 6.62
C THR A 170 10.73 -18.68 5.46
N GLN A 171 10.83 -19.87 4.86
CA GLN A 171 9.89 -20.30 3.83
C GLN A 171 8.45 -20.39 4.36
N GLN A 172 8.25 -21.01 5.53
CA GLN A 172 6.93 -21.09 6.17
C GLN A 172 6.34 -19.70 6.46
N ARG A 173 7.17 -18.76 6.95
CA ARG A 173 6.76 -17.38 7.19
C ARG A 173 6.33 -16.70 5.90
N ARG A 174 7.09 -16.85 4.81
CA ARG A 174 6.76 -16.29 3.49
C ARG A 174 5.41 -16.78 3.00
N ASP A 175 5.17 -18.09 3.08
CA ASP A 175 3.90 -18.68 2.65
C ASP A 175 2.72 -18.15 3.48
N ALA A 176 2.89 -18.03 4.80
CA ALA A 176 1.87 -17.47 5.68
C ALA A 176 1.58 -15.99 5.36
N GLN A 177 2.62 -15.18 5.12
CA GLN A 177 2.47 -13.78 4.73
C GLN A 177 1.78 -13.62 3.38
N GLN A 178 2.10 -14.48 2.40
CA GLN A 178 1.42 -14.47 1.11
C GLN A 178 -0.07 -14.82 1.25
N ARG A 179 -0.42 -15.81 2.08
CA ARG A 179 -1.82 -16.13 2.39
C ARG A 179 -2.53 -14.93 3.01
N LEU A 180 -1.90 -14.27 3.98
CA LEU A 180 -2.44 -13.07 4.62
C LEU A 180 -2.64 -11.93 3.60
N LYS A 181 -1.66 -11.66 2.72
CA LYS A 181 -1.79 -10.65 1.65
C LYS A 181 -2.98 -10.97 0.73
N ARG A 182 -3.18 -12.25 0.36
CA ARG A 182 -4.35 -12.70 -0.43
C ARG A 182 -5.67 -12.46 0.30
N TYR A 183 -5.76 -12.81 1.59
CA TYR A 183 -6.98 -12.58 2.37
C TYR A 183 -7.30 -11.11 2.55
N LYS A 184 -6.29 -10.26 2.80
CA LYS A 184 -6.48 -8.80 2.86
C LYS A 184 -6.95 -8.24 1.53
N HIS A 185 -6.36 -8.68 0.43
CA HIS A 185 -6.81 -8.26 -0.89
C HIS A 185 -8.26 -8.67 -1.16
N LEU A 186 -8.65 -9.90 -0.81
CA LEU A 186 -10.03 -10.34 -0.91
C LEU A 186 -10.95 -9.53 0.00
N GLN A 187 -10.51 -9.21 1.22
CA GLN A 187 -11.25 -8.34 2.13
C GLN A 187 -11.44 -6.95 1.54
N ASP A 188 -10.41 -6.36 0.93
CA ASP A 188 -10.52 -5.05 0.27
C ASP A 188 -11.50 -5.08 -0.92
N LEU A 189 -11.57 -6.19 -1.65
CA LEU A 189 -12.56 -6.39 -2.72
C LEU A 189 -13.98 -6.60 -2.19
N LEU A 190 -14.12 -7.15 -0.99
CA LEU A 190 -15.40 -7.38 -0.32
C LEU A 190 -15.89 -6.16 0.46
N ARG A 191 -15.00 -5.24 0.85
CA ARG A 191 -15.35 -4.01 1.59
C ARG A 191 -16.48 -3.19 0.91
N PRO A 192 -16.51 -3.00 -0.42
CA PRO A 192 -17.63 -2.33 -1.08
C PRO A 192 -18.97 -3.08 -1.02
N TYR A 193 -18.95 -4.39 -0.72
CA TYR A 193 -20.16 -5.21 -0.59
C TYR A 193 -20.70 -5.25 0.85
N GLU A 194 -19.91 -4.82 1.85
CA GLU A 194 -20.37 -4.73 3.24
C GLU A 194 -21.55 -3.74 3.34
N ASP A 195 -21.45 -2.61 2.62
CA ASP A 195 -22.52 -1.60 2.49
C ASP A 195 -22.98 -1.50 1.03
N ALA A 196 -23.51 -2.61 0.51
CA ALA A 196 -23.97 -2.74 -0.88
C ALA A 196 -25.03 -1.70 -1.29
N GLN A 197 -25.76 -1.10 -0.34
CA GLN A 197 -26.74 -0.05 -0.60
C GLN A 197 -26.12 1.33 -0.84
N GLU A 198 -24.92 1.60 -0.33
CA GLU A 198 -24.24 2.90 -0.44
C GLU A 198 -23.14 2.90 -1.51
N HIS A 199 -22.43 1.78 -1.70
CA HIS A 199 -21.19 1.73 -2.50
C HIS A 199 -21.32 1.07 -3.86
N ILE A 200 -22.32 0.20 -4.05
CA ILE A 200 -22.59 -0.45 -5.33
C ILE A 200 -23.72 0.33 -5.97
N GLN A 201 -23.53 0.74 -7.23
CA GLN A 201 -24.52 1.49 -7.98
C GLN A 201 -25.90 0.85 -7.79
N PRO A 202 -26.90 1.59 -7.28
CA PRO A 202 -28.24 1.07 -7.20
C PRO A 202 -28.68 0.79 -8.63
N ASN A 203 -28.64 -0.49 -9.04
CA ASN A 203 -29.03 -0.89 -10.37
C ASN A 203 -30.44 -0.32 -10.62
N LEU A 204 -30.57 0.54 -11.64
CA LEU A 204 -31.76 1.36 -11.97
C LEU A 204 -33.04 0.55 -12.31
N VAL A 205 -33.06 -0.75 -12.05
CA VAL A 205 -34.19 -1.66 -12.31
C VAL A 205 -34.48 -2.49 -11.06
N THR A 206 -34.61 -1.86 -9.91
CA THR A 206 -35.27 -2.48 -8.75
C THR A 206 -36.78 -2.23 -8.84
N ARG A 207 -37.58 -3.16 -8.30
CA ARG A 207 -39.06 -3.12 -8.34
C ARG A 207 -39.64 -1.81 -7.78
N ASP A 208 -38.91 -1.17 -6.86
CA ASP A 208 -39.26 0.10 -6.20
C ASP A 208 -38.26 1.24 -6.51
N GLY A 209 -37.46 1.09 -7.58
CA GLY A 209 -36.42 2.05 -7.97
C GLY A 209 -36.95 3.35 -8.58
N GLU A 210 -36.08 4.35 -8.73
CA GLU A 210 -36.45 5.67 -9.28
C GLU A 210 -37.07 5.56 -10.68
N LEU A 211 -36.58 4.65 -11.52
CA LEU A 211 -37.16 4.38 -12.84
C LEU A 211 -38.58 3.83 -12.75
N ALA A 212 -38.88 2.95 -11.79
CA ALA A 212 -40.24 2.42 -11.60
C ALA A 212 -41.21 3.55 -11.20
N ARG A 213 -40.76 4.48 -10.36
CA ARG A 213 -41.53 5.69 -9.97
C ARG A 213 -41.76 6.62 -11.16
N GLU A 214 -40.75 6.85 -12.00
CA GLU A 214 -40.89 7.66 -13.21
C GLU A 214 -41.80 6.99 -14.25
N MET A 215 -41.74 5.66 -14.40
CA MET A 215 -42.66 4.91 -15.26
C MET A 215 -44.10 4.96 -14.75
N GLU A 216 -44.32 4.95 -13.44
CA GLU A 216 -45.66 5.15 -12.86
C GLU A 216 -46.19 6.57 -13.07
N LYS A 217 -45.33 7.59 -12.92
CA LYS A 217 -45.67 8.97 -13.30
C LYS A 217 -46.02 9.07 -14.78
N LEU A 218 -45.25 8.44 -15.67
CA LEU A 218 -45.55 8.39 -17.10
C LEU A 218 -46.87 7.70 -17.41
N ARG A 219 -47.19 6.57 -16.73
CA ARG A 219 -48.50 5.91 -16.85
C ARG A 219 -49.63 6.84 -16.42
N SER A 220 -49.47 7.55 -15.31
CA SER A 220 -50.49 8.50 -14.84
C SER A 220 -50.68 9.68 -15.81
N LEU A 221 -49.59 10.18 -16.41
CA LEU A 221 -49.62 11.21 -17.43
C LEU A 221 -50.28 10.71 -18.71
N LEU A 222 -49.98 9.48 -19.16
CA LEU A 222 -50.62 8.85 -20.32
C LEU A 222 -52.13 8.67 -20.10
N VAL A 223 -52.55 8.24 -18.91
CA VAL A 223 -53.98 8.15 -18.57
C VAL A 223 -54.64 9.54 -18.63
N ARG A 224 -53.98 10.57 -18.10
CA ARG A 224 -54.53 11.93 -18.07
C ARG A 224 -54.54 12.59 -19.46
N VAL A 225 -53.50 12.35 -20.27
CA VAL A 225 -53.42 12.78 -21.67
C VAL A 225 -54.44 12.02 -22.51
N GLY A 226 -54.59 10.71 -22.33
CA GLY A 226 -55.61 9.90 -22.99
C GLY A 226 -57.03 10.34 -22.63
N ALA A 227 -57.31 10.66 -21.35
CA ALA A 227 -58.59 11.20 -20.92
C ALA A 227 -58.87 12.59 -21.51
N ARG A 228 -57.85 13.47 -21.57
CA ARG A 228 -57.99 14.82 -22.16
C ARG A 228 -58.14 14.76 -23.68
N MET A 229 -57.45 13.84 -24.34
CA MET A 229 -57.53 13.63 -25.79
C MET A 229 -58.83 12.92 -26.19
N GLY A 230 -59.35 12.02 -25.35
CA GLY A 230 -60.69 11.45 -25.49
C GLY A 230 -61.80 12.48 -25.29
N GLN A 231 -61.62 13.47 -24.41
CA GLN A 231 -62.53 14.61 -24.27
C GLN A 231 -62.47 15.59 -25.46
N HIS A 232 -61.32 15.71 -26.15
CA HIS A 232 -61.19 16.51 -27.37
C HIS A 232 -61.59 15.74 -28.65
N GLY A 233 -61.58 14.40 -28.63
CA GLY A 233 -62.05 13.54 -29.73
C GLY A 233 -63.55 13.20 -29.67
N GLY A 234 -64.22 13.46 -28.54
CA GLY A 234 -65.63 13.13 -28.31
C GLY A 234 -66.67 14.03 -29.00
N ALA A 235 -66.24 15.00 -29.83
CA ALA A 235 -67.15 15.93 -30.51
C ALA A 235 -67.51 15.53 -31.95
N THR A 236 -67.02 14.40 -32.47
CA THR A 236 -67.44 13.91 -33.79
C THR A 236 -67.47 12.39 -33.86
N GLY A 237 -68.68 11.82 -33.85
CA GLY A 237 -69.00 10.70 -34.73
C GLY A 237 -68.91 9.29 -34.16
N HIS A 238 -70.09 8.72 -33.96
CA HIS A 238 -70.47 7.34 -34.27
C HIS A 238 -69.91 6.16 -33.46
N ARG A 239 -70.85 5.61 -32.69
CA ARG A 239 -70.98 4.22 -32.24
C ARG A 239 -70.82 3.23 -33.39
N GLU A 240 -69.85 2.32 -33.25
CA GLU A 240 -69.90 0.94 -33.75
C GLU A 240 -69.28 0.01 -32.69
N ARG A 241 -70.05 -1.03 -32.34
CA ARG A 241 -69.58 -2.28 -31.74
C ARG A 241 -69.63 -3.26 -32.92
N PRO A 242 -68.55 -3.94 -33.31
CA PRO A 242 -68.14 -5.22 -32.71
C PRO A 242 -66.58 -5.30 -32.66
N GLU A 243 -65.85 -6.30 -32.18
CA GLU A 243 -65.98 -7.75 -32.09
C GLU A 243 -65.23 -8.27 -30.87
N GLU A 244 -65.59 -9.47 -30.45
CA GLU A 244 -64.84 -10.30 -29.51
C GLU A 244 -63.50 -10.67 -30.16
N GLU A 245 -62.38 -10.12 -29.67
CA GLU A 245 -61.06 -10.72 -29.89
C GLU A 245 -60.41 -11.03 -28.55
N GLU A 246 -59.97 -12.28 -28.47
CA GLU A 246 -59.59 -13.03 -27.30
C GLU A 246 -58.50 -12.32 -26.49
N GLN A 247 -58.73 -12.20 -25.18
CA GLN A 247 -57.64 -12.01 -24.24
C GLN A 247 -56.67 -13.19 -24.41
N PRO A 248 -55.36 -12.99 -24.60
CA PRO A 248 -54.43 -14.09 -24.44
C PRO A 248 -54.48 -14.45 -22.97
N GLN A 249 -55.19 -15.55 -22.66
CA GLN A 249 -55.20 -16.15 -21.34
C GLN A 249 -53.73 -16.32 -20.94
N ALA A 250 -53.32 -15.61 -19.90
CA ALA A 250 -52.01 -15.79 -19.30
C ALA A 250 -51.96 -17.23 -18.78
N LEU A 251 -51.46 -18.15 -19.61
CA LEU A 251 -51.26 -19.54 -19.23
C LEU A 251 -50.40 -19.53 -17.97
N SER A 252 -50.92 -20.16 -16.91
CA SER A 252 -50.22 -20.30 -15.65
C SER A 252 -48.85 -20.93 -15.88
N PHE A 253 -47.90 -20.54 -15.04
CA PHE A 253 -46.48 -20.83 -15.16
C PHE A 253 -46.16 -22.31 -15.45
N ASP A 254 -46.95 -23.23 -14.88
CA ASP A 254 -46.79 -24.67 -15.09
C ASP A 254 -46.99 -25.12 -16.55
N ARG A 255 -47.92 -24.53 -17.30
CA ARG A 255 -48.11 -24.88 -18.72
C ARG A 255 -47.00 -24.36 -19.63
N ARG A 256 -46.30 -23.30 -19.22
CA ARG A 256 -45.16 -22.76 -19.98
C ARG A 256 -43.92 -23.63 -19.81
N LEU A 257 -43.78 -24.32 -18.68
CA LEU A 257 -42.71 -25.28 -18.45
C LEU A 257 -42.86 -26.53 -19.32
N ASP A 258 -44.08 -27.05 -19.49
CA ASP A 258 -44.32 -28.21 -20.38
C ASP A 258 -44.00 -27.90 -21.85
N VAL A 259 -44.33 -26.70 -22.34
CA VAL A 259 -44.04 -26.29 -23.73
C VAL A 259 -42.55 -26.07 -23.97
N LEU A 260 -41.80 -25.61 -22.96
CA LEU A 260 -40.36 -25.38 -23.08
C LEU A 260 -39.55 -26.69 -22.97
N MET A 261 -40.08 -27.70 -22.29
CA MET A 261 -39.41 -28.98 -22.09
C MET A 261 -39.74 -30.04 -23.16
N GLY A 262 -40.65 -29.75 -24.10
CA GLY A 262 -40.86 -30.53 -25.32
C GLY A 262 -41.38 -31.95 -25.09
N GLY A 263 -42.69 -32.12 -25.17
CA GLY A 263 -43.33 -33.44 -25.28
C GLY A 263 -44.58 -33.37 -26.14
N ASP A 264 -44.65 -34.26 -27.13
CA ASP A 264 -45.89 -34.63 -27.85
C ASP A 264 -47.02 -35.03 -26.88
#